data_AF-A0A4Y2G511-F1
#
_entry.id   AF-A0A4Y2G511-F1
#
_cell.length_a   1.000
_cell.length_b   1.000
_cell.length_c   1.000
_cell.angle_alpha   90.00
_cell.angle_beta   90.00
_cell.angle_gamma   90.00
#
_symmetry.space_group_name_H-M   'P 1'
#
loop_
_entity.id
_entity.type
_entity.pdbx_description
1 polymer ?
#
loop_
_entity_poly.entity_id
_entity_poly.type
_entity_poly.pdbx_seq_one_letter_code
_entity_poly.pdbx_strand_id
1 'polypeptide(L)'
;MYNIQYDVNEWGLFIDSSKRSPKAVLLYNGSKYASVPLGHSVYLKKCYENLALILTKFKYKDSGWTICGDLKVLSMLLGKQAGYPKYPCFLCEWDSRDKKNH
;
A
#
# COMPACT_ATOMS: atom_id res chain seq x y z
N MET A 1 28.43 -10.84 13.14
CA MET A 1 26.98 -10.61 13.28
C MET A 1 26.76 -9.11 13.36
N TYR A 2 26.16 -8.50 12.35
CA TYR A 2 25.86 -7.07 12.40
C TYR A 2 24.75 -6.85 13.43
N ASN A 3 25.06 -6.13 14.49
CA ASN A 3 24.15 -5.81 15.60
C ASN A 3 23.19 -4.68 15.19
N ILE A 4 22.45 -4.89 14.10
CA ILE A 4 21.43 -3.94 13.65
C ILE A 4 20.22 -4.18 14.54
N GLN A 5 19.99 -3.27 15.47
CA GLN A 5 18.79 -3.24 16.28
C GLN A 5 17.60 -3.06 15.32
N TYR A 6 16.76 -4.08 15.20
CA TYR A 6 15.61 -4.03 14.32
C TYR A 6 14.53 -3.17 14.96
N ASP A 7 14.47 -1.89 14.60
CA ASP A 7 13.36 -1.02 14.95
C ASP A 7 12.29 -1.08 13.86
N VAL A 8 11.16 -1.67 14.20
CA VAL A 8 9.97 -1.80 13.34
C VAL A 8 9.49 -0.45 12.80
N ASN A 9 9.64 0.63 13.57
CA ASN A 9 9.19 1.96 13.20
C ASN A 9 10.04 2.59 12.08
N GLU A 10 11.24 2.06 11.85
CA GLU A 10 12.10 2.49 10.77
C GLU A 10 11.77 1.80 9.43
N TRP A 11 10.84 0.85 9.41
CA TRP A 11 10.47 0.11 8.21
C TRP A 11 9.01 0.31 7.79
N GLY A 12 8.82 0.57 6.50
CA GLY A 12 7.52 0.65 5.86
C GLY A 12 7.32 -0.48 4.85
N LEU A 13 6.15 -1.12 4.88
CA LEU A 13 5.73 -2.05 3.85
C LEU A 13 5.19 -1.25 2.66
N PHE A 14 5.94 -1.22 1.57
CA PHE A 14 5.52 -0.65 0.30
C PHE A 14 4.87 -1.68 -0.60
N ILE A 15 3.64 -1.42 -1.02
CA ILE A 15 2.93 -2.23 -2.00
C ILE A 15 2.71 -1.40 -3.26
N ASP A 16 3.46 -1.72 -4.30
CA ASP A 16 3.17 -1.28 -5.65
C ASP A 16 2.32 -2.34 -6.33
N SER A 17 1.33 -1.93 -7.11
CA SER A 17 0.66 -2.88 -7.98
C SER A 17 0.46 -2.29 -9.37
N SER A 18 1.15 -2.88 -10.33
CA SER A 18 0.70 -2.81 -11.71
C SER A 18 -0.67 -3.50 -11.82
N LYS A 19 -1.44 -3.24 -12.89
CA LYS A 19 -2.75 -3.89 -13.11
C LYS A 19 -2.70 -5.43 -13.01
N ARG A 20 -1.53 -6.06 -13.22
CA ARG A 20 -1.35 -7.51 -13.29
C ARG A 20 -0.32 -8.08 -12.32
N SER A 21 0.44 -7.25 -11.60
CA SER A 21 1.50 -7.74 -10.73
C SER A 21 1.72 -6.87 -9.48
N PRO A 22 1.18 -7.27 -8.32
CA PRO A 22 1.54 -6.67 -7.05
C PRO A 22 2.96 -7.05 -6.65
N LYS A 23 3.68 -6.05 -6.14
CA LYS A 23 5.03 -6.12 -5.60
C LYS A 23 4.98 -5.57 -4.18
N ALA A 24 5.55 -6.33 -3.24
CA ALA A 24 5.71 -5.93 -1.86
C ALA A 24 7.20 -5.78 -1.56
N VAL A 25 7.58 -4.65 -0.99
CA VAL A 25 8.95 -4.27 -0.71
C VAL A 25 8.99 -3.59 0.66
N LEU A 26 9.98 -3.93 1.49
CA LEU A 26 10.28 -3.16 2.70
C LEU A 26 11.16 -1.98 2.35
N LEU A 27 10.73 -0.80 2.76
CA LEU A 27 11.45 0.44 2.64
C LEU A 27 11.94 0.87 4.01
N TYR A 28 13.17 1.34 4.06
CA TYR A 28 13.69 2.00 5.24
C TYR A 28 13.30 3.48 5.23
N ASN A 29 12.74 3.95 6.35
CA ASN A 29 12.35 5.34 6.54
C ASN A 29 13.62 6.22 6.52
N GLY A 30 13.68 7.17 5.59
CA GLY A 30 14.87 7.99 5.35
C GLY A 30 15.85 7.40 4.34
N SER A 31 15.52 6.30 3.67
CA SER A 31 16.25 5.75 2.50
C SER A 31 17.74 5.46 2.73
N LYS A 32 18.16 5.32 3.99
CA LYS A 32 19.54 5.00 4.38
C LYS A 32 19.96 3.60 3.93
N TYR A 33 19.03 2.66 3.86
CA TYR A 33 19.25 1.29 3.42
C TYR A 33 18.52 0.99 2.12
N ALA A 34 19.06 0.04 1.37
CA ALA A 34 18.43 -0.47 0.16
C ALA A 34 17.08 -1.13 0.49
N SER A 35 16.13 -0.98 -0.44
CA SER A 35 14.82 -1.62 -0.33
C SER A 35 14.94 -3.14 -0.37
N VAL A 36 14.22 -3.84 0.51
CA VAL A 36 14.25 -5.30 0.58
C VAL A 36 13.00 -5.88 -0.09
N PRO A 37 13.12 -6.62 -1.21
CA PRO A 37 11.96 -7.22 -1.86
C PRO A 37 11.39 -8.33 -0.96
N LEU A 38 10.11 -8.22 -0.61
CA LEU A 38 9.40 -9.22 0.20
C LEU A 38 8.63 -10.22 -0.66
N GLY A 39 8.11 -9.78 -1.81
CA GLY A 39 7.36 -10.66 -2.68
C GLY A 39 6.91 -10.00 -3.96
N HIS A 40 6.72 -10.82 -4.99
CA HIS A 40 6.18 -10.40 -6.27
C HIS A 40 5.25 -11.49 -6.78
N SER A 41 4.08 -11.10 -7.27
CA SER A 41 3.17 -12.02 -7.95
C SER A 41 2.87 -11.52 -9.35
N VAL A 42 2.86 -12.43 -10.32
CA VAL A 42 2.42 -12.17 -11.70
C VAL A 42 1.00 -12.67 -11.99
N TYR A 43 0.44 -13.43 -11.04
CA TYR A 43 -0.87 -14.07 -11.17
C TYR A 43 -1.97 -13.33 -10.41
N LEU A 44 -1.61 -12.65 -9.32
CA LEU A 44 -2.56 -11.90 -8.51
C LEU A 44 -2.89 -10.57 -9.18
N LYS A 45 -4.18 -10.32 -9.40
CA LYS A 45 -4.67 -9.00 -9.82
C LYS A 45 -4.81 -8.09 -8.61
N LYS A 46 -4.73 -6.78 -8.86
CA LYS A 46 -5.03 -5.76 -7.85
C LYS A 46 -6.53 -5.72 -7.53
N CYS A 47 -6.93 -6.51 -6.53
CA CYS A 47 -8.28 -6.54 -5.95
C CYS A 47 -8.16 -6.53 -4.42
N TYR A 48 -9.24 -6.11 -3.75
CA TYR A 48 -9.29 -6.03 -2.29
C TYR A 48 -8.94 -7.36 -1.61
N GLU A 49 -9.54 -8.47 -2.07
CA GLU A 49 -9.30 -9.82 -1.55
C GLU A 49 -7.82 -10.22 -1.62
N ASN A 50 -7.17 -9.94 -2.74
CA ASN A 50 -5.76 -10.27 -2.94
C ASN A 50 -4.84 -9.39 -2.08
N LEU A 51 -5.16 -8.10 -1.93
CA LEU A 51 -4.40 -7.21 -1.03
C LEU A 51 -4.54 -7.66 0.43
N ALA A 52 -5.75 -8.03 0.87
CA ALA A 52 -6.00 -8.58 2.19
C ALA A 52 -5.24 -9.90 2.42
N LEU A 53 -5.21 -10.78 1.42
CA LEU A 53 -4.44 -12.02 1.46
C LEU A 53 -2.94 -11.74 1.60
N ILE A 54 -2.40 -10.79 0.82
CA ILE A 54 -0.99 -10.40 0.87
C ILE A 54 -0.62 -9.86 2.25
N LEU A 55 -1.41 -8.93 2.80
CA LEU A 55 -1.19 -8.37 4.14
C LEU A 55 -1.26 -9.43 5.24
N THR A 56 -2.17 -10.39 5.10
CA THR A 56 -2.30 -11.52 6.03
C THR A 56 -1.07 -12.43 5.96
N LYS A 57 -0.57 -12.74 4.76
CA LYS A 57 0.64 -13.56 4.56
C LYS A 57 1.90 -12.91 5.13
N PHE A 58 1.99 -11.58 5.06
CA PHE A 58 3.07 -10.82 5.68
C PHE A 58 2.88 -10.57 7.18
N LYS A 59 1.82 -11.11 7.80
CA LYS A 59 1.48 -10.91 9.21
C LYS A 59 1.49 -9.42 9.59
N TYR A 60 0.90 -8.58 8.73
CA TYR A 60 0.91 -7.12 8.90
C TYR A 60 0.45 -6.67 10.30
N LYS A 61 -0.56 -7.34 10.86
CA LYS A 61 -1.10 -7.02 12.19
C LYS A 61 -0.06 -7.18 13.31
N ASP A 62 0.90 -8.08 13.14
CA ASP A 62 1.92 -8.40 14.12
C ASP A 62 3.23 -7.64 13.83
N SER A 63 3.43 -7.20 12.58
CA SER A 63 4.71 -6.66 12.13
C SER A 63 4.94 -5.20 12.50
N GLY A 64 3.88 -4.43 12.79
CA GLY A 64 3.96 -3.01 13.18
C GLY A 64 4.46 -2.05 12.07
N TRP A 65 4.63 -2.53 10.84
CA TRP A 65 5.12 -1.70 9.74
C TRP A 65 4.12 -0.62 9.35
N THR A 66 4.62 0.52 8.88
CA THR A 66 3.77 1.51 8.22
C THR A 66 3.43 1.04 6.80
N ILE A 67 2.17 1.13 6.36
CA ILE A 67 1.81 0.80 4.97
C ILE A 67 2.05 2.02 4.08
N CYS A 68 2.82 1.81 3.03
CA CYS A 68 2.99 2.72 1.92
C CYS A 68 2.56 2.02 0.62
N GLY A 69 2.14 2.77 -0.38
CA GLY A 69 1.75 2.18 -1.65
C GLY A 69 1.28 3.22 -2.65
N ASP A 70 0.99 2.74 -3.85
CA ASP A 70 0.36 3.60 -4.85
C ASP A 70 -1.01 4.10 -4.34
N LEU A 71 -1.44 5.27 -4.83
CA LEU A 71 -2.70 5.91 -4.41
C LEU A 71 -3.90 4.96 -4.51
N LYS A 72 -3.90 4.08 -5.51
CA LYS A 72 -5.00 3.15 -5.76
C LYS A 72 -4.98 1.97 -4.77
N VAL A 73 -3.81 1.49 -4.32
CA VAL A 73 -3.70 0.50 -3.23
C VAL A 73 -4.21 1.12 -1.94
N LEU A 74 -3.72 2.31 -1.59
CA LEU A 74 -4.15 3.01 -0.37
C LEU A 74 -5.66 3.27 -0.39
N SER A 75 -6.21 3.73 -1.52
CA SER A 75 -7.65 3.92 -1.68
C SER A 75 -8.44 2.63 -1.48
N MET A 76 -7.98 1.51 -2.02
CA MET A 76 -8.62 0.20 -1.84
C MET A 76 -8.57 -0.27 -0.38
N LEU A 77 -7.44 -0.06 0.31
CA LEU A 77 -7.29 -0.41 1.72
C LEU A 77 -8.17 0.44 2.63
N LEU A 78 -8.39 1.71 2.27
CA LEU A 78 -9.32 2.63 2.94
C LEU A 78 -10.79 2.39 2.58
N GLY A 79 -11.10 1.34 1.81
CA GLY A 79 -12.48 0.99 1.42
C GLY A 79 -13.11 1.94 0.41
N LYS A 80 -12.32 2.76 -0.31
CA LYS A 80 -12.86 3.63 -1.36
C LYS A 80 -13.30 2.79 -2.57
N GLN A 81 -14.49 3.10 -3.07
CA GLN A 81 -15.07 2.44 -4.23
C GLN A 81 -14.24 2.71 -5.49
N ALA A 82 -13.96 1.66 -6.27
CA ALA A 82 -13.33 1.79 -7.58
C ALA A 82 -14.27 2.44 -8.60
N GLY A 83 -13.73 3.18 -9.57
CA GLY A 83 -14.50 3.81 -10.65
C GLY A 83 -14.46 5.33 -10.58
N TYR A 84 -15.62 5.98 -10.72
CA TYR A 84 -15.79 7.44 -10.61
C TYR A 84 -16.48 7.81 -9.29
N PRO A 85 -15.82 7.62 -8.12
CA PRO A 85 -16.41 7.91 -6.81
C PRO A 85 -16.63 9.40 -6.64
N LYS A 86 -17.68 9.80 -5.90
CA LYS A 86 -17.98 11.21 -5.62
C LYS A 86 -16.80 11.92 -4.95
N TYR A 87 -16.23 11.28 -3.93
CA TYR A 87 -15.10 11.77 -3.14
C TYR A 87 -13.87 10.88 -3.35
N PRO A 88 -13.13 11.05 -4.46
CA PRO A 88 -11.98 10.21 -4.81
C PRO A 88 -10.78 10.43 -3.89
N CYS A 89 -10.63 11.64 -3.36
CA CYS A 89 -9.55 11.95 -2.44
C CYS A 89 -9.83 11.34 -1.06
N PHE A 90 -8.78 10.81 -0.42
CA PHE A 90 -8.85 10.34 0.96
C PHE A 90 -8.36 11.38 1.96
N LEU A 91 -7.69 12.45 1.49
CA LEU A 91 -7.25 13.58 2.32
C LEU A 91 -8.29 14.69 2.41
N CYS A 92 -9.19 14.79 1.44
CA CYS A 92 -10.24 15.80 1.41
C CYS A 92 -11.53 15.26 0.77
N GLU A 93 -12.65 15.92 1.04
CA GLU A 93 -13.98 15.57 0.52
C GLU A 93 -14.32 16.31 -0.77
N TRP A 94 -13.33 16.51 -1.65
CA TRP A 94 -13.55 17.18 -2.92
C TRP A 94 -14.53 16.39 -3.81
N ASP A 95 -15.65 17.03 -4.18
CA ASP A 95 -16.71 16.43 -4.97
C ASP A 95 -16.36 16.45 -6.46
N SER A 96 -15.78 15.36 -6.94
CA SER A 96 -15.42 15.22 -8.36
C SER A 96 -16.61 15.18 -9.32
N ARG A 97 -17.84 15.03 -8.79
CA ARG A 97 -19.09 15.00 -9.56
C ARG A 97 -19.80 16.35 -9.57
N ASP A 98 -19.29 17.35 -8.84
CA ASP A 98 -19.86 18.68 -8.83
C ASP A 98 -19.52 19.42 -10.12
N LYS A 99 -20.42 19.31 -11.11
CA LYS A 99 -20.28 20.01 -12.39
C LYS A 99 -20.58 21.51 -12.30
N LYS A 100 -21.15 22.00 -11.20
CA LYS A 100 -21.59 23.39 -11.06
C LYS A 100 -20.51 24.28 -10.48
N ASN A 101 -19.72 23.74 -9.55
CA ASN A 101 -18.67 24.48 -8.84
C ASN A 101 -17.24 24.05 -9.23
N HIS A 102 -17.09 23.28 -10.32
CA HIS A 102 -15.80 22.91 -10.93
C HIS A 102 -15.25 24.00 -11.84
#